data_AF-A0A3B9ACU0-F1
#
_entry.id   AF-A0A3B9ACU0-F1
#
_cell.length_a   1.000
_cell.length_b   1.000
_cell.length_c   1.000
_cell.angle_alpha   90.00
_cell.angle_beta   90.00
_cell.angle_gamma   90.00
#
_symmetry.space_group_name_H-M   'P 1'
#
loop_
_entity.id
_entity.type
_entity.pdbx_description
1 polymer ?
#
loop_
_entity_poly.entity_id
_entity_poly.type
_entity_poly.pdbx_seq_one_letter_code
_entity_poly.pdbx_strand_id
1 'polypeptide(L)'
;PLAVGGHPDQRGVVATCNYAARDYGIHSAMPMARALRQCPTLVVMPPDFAKYRAVSADIRAIFDEFTELVEPLSLDEAFLDVSASSDFGGSATLIARELRRRVAEQVGITISAGVAPNKFLAKIASDWNKPDG
;
A
#
# COMPACT_ATOMS: atom_id res chain seq x y z
N PRO A 1 -14.79 7.23 10.13
CA PRO A 1 -13.84 7.45 9.02
C PRO A 1 -12.51 7.98 9.55
N LEU A 2 -11.37 7.59 8.96
CA LEU A 2 -10.04 7.95 9.48
C LEU A 2 -9.13 8.48 8.38
N ALA A 3 -8.36 9.52 8.70
CA ALA A 3 -7.31 10.08 7.87
C ALA A 3 -6.01 10.26 8.67
N VAL A 4 -4.87 10.06 8.00
CA VAL A 4 -3.55 10.44 8.49
C VAL A 4 -3.12 11.70 7.76
N GLY A 5 -2.59 12.70 8.46
CA GLY A 5 -2.13 13.93 7.81
C GLY A 5 -1.82 15.06 8.78
N GLY A 6 -1.52 16.23 8.22
CA GLY A 6 -1.29 17.45 9.01
C GLY A 6 -2.60 18.01 9.58
N HIS A 7 -2.51 18.69 10.72
CA HIS A 7 -3.67 19.33 11.35
C HIS A 7 -4.28 20.42 10.44
N PRO A 8 -5.63 20.61 10.47
CA PRO A 8 -6.30 21.65 9.67
C PRO A 8 -5.81 23.06 9.99
N ASP A 9 -5.42 23.33 11.24
CA ASP A 9 -4.99 24.66 11.72
C ASP A 9 -3.60 25.06 11.20
N GLN A 10 -2.86 24.12 10.61
CA GLN A 10 -1.50 24.32 10.09
C GLN A 10 -1.42 24.20 8.57
N ARG A 11 -2.55 24.42 7.87
CA ARG A 11 -2.68 24.19 6.41
C ARG A 11 -2.31 22.75 6.00
N GLY A 12 -2.56 21.79 6.89
CA GLY A 12 -2.26 20.38 6.65
C GLY A 12 -3.04 19.78 5.48
N VAL A 13 -2.49 18.72 4.91
CA VAL A 13 -3.12 17.90 3.88
C VAL A 13 -3.30 16.46 4.38
N VAL A 14 -4.26 15.77 3.80
CA VAL A 14 -4.47 14.32 3.99
C VAL A 14 -3.32 13.58 3.30
N ALA A 15 -2.53 12.83 4.07
CA ALA A 15 -1.51 11.92 3.51
C ALA A 15 -2.19 10.67 2.93
N THR A 16 -3.07 10.04 3.71
CA THR A 16 -3.92 8.93 3.26
C THR A 16 -5.17 8.84 4.14
N CYS A 17 -6.15 8.05 3.72
CA CYS A 17 -7.37 7.80 4.47
C CYS A 17 -7.92 6.39 4.19
N ASN A 18 -8.71 5.85 5.12
CA ASN A 18 -9.31 4.53 4.98
C ASN A 18 -10.51 4.54 4.02
N TYR A 19 -10.96 3.36 3.59
CA TYR A 19 -12.07 3.24 2.63
C TYR A 19 -13.36 3.94 3.09
N ALA A 20 -13.72 3.80 4.37
CA ALA A 20 -14.87 4.52 4.93
C ALA A 20 -14.76 6.06 4.86
N ALA A 21 -13.55 6.63 4.77
CA ALA A 21 -13.36 8.07 4.52
C ALA A 21 -13.40 8.39 3.02
N ARG A 22 -12.91 7.48 2.16
CA ARG A 22 -12.99 7.62 0.70
C ARG A 22 -14.44 7.68 0.20
N ASP A 23 -15.37 7.01 0.89
CA ASP A 23 -16.80 7.09 0.60
C ASP A 23 -17.38 8.52 0.73
N TYR A 24 -16.75 9.38 1.54
CA TYR A 24 -17.09 10.80 1.64
C TYR A 24 -16.39 11.67 0.57
N GLY A 25 -15.67 11.07 -0.37
CA GLY A 25 -14.87 11.75 -1.39
C GLY A 25 -13.51 12.24 -0.88
N ILE A 26 -13.09 11.84 0.31
CA ILE A 26 -11.78 12.21 0.87
C ILE A 26 -10.70 11.41 0.17
N HIS A 27 -9.59 12.07 -0.19
CA HIS A 27 -8.47 11.43 -0.87
C HIS A 27 -7.14 12.05 -0.44
N SER A 28 -6.04 11.37 -0.73
CA SER A 28 -4.68 11.88 -0.52
C SER A 28 -4.48 13.23 -1.22
N ALA A 29 -3.60 14.06 -0.65
CA ALA A 29 -3.32 15.45 -1.04
C ALA A 29 -4.51 16.43 -0.92
N MET A 30 -5.69 15.99 -0.45
CA MET A 30 -6.79 16.90 -0.14
C MET A 30 -6.41 17.80 1.05
N PRO A 31 -6.72 19.12 1.02
CA PRO A 31 -6.58 19.97 2.21
C PRO A 31 -7.39 19.42 3.39
N MET A 32 -6.77 19.30 4.57
CA MET A 32 -7.42 18.68 5.74
C MET A 32 -8.69 19.43 6.16
N ALA A 33 -8.68 20.76 6.03
CA ALA A 33 -9.87 21.59 6.27
C ALA A 33 -11.05 21.25 5.33
N ARG A 34 -10.77 20.81 4.09
CA ARG A 34 -11.81 20.35 3.16
C ARG A 34 -12.31 18.96 3.55
N ALA A 35 -11.42 18.06 3.95
CA ALA A 35 -11.79 16.72 4.40
C ALA A 35 -12.73 16.76 5.62
N LEU A 36 -12.45 17.61 6.61
CA LEU A 36 -13.31 17.82 7.77
C LEU A 36 -14.67 18.46 7.44
N ARG A 37 -14.74 19.30 6.40
CA ARG A 37 -16.03 19.80 5.91
C ARG A 37 -16.87 18.70 5.24
N GLN A 38 -16.23 17.76 4.55
CA GLN A 38 -16.91 16.61 3.91
C GLN A 38 -17.35 15.56 4.95
N CYS A 39 -16.56 15.35 5.99
CA CYS A 39 -16.85 14.42 7.07
C CYS A 39 -16.49 15.08 8.42
N PRO A 40 -17.44 15.79 9.07
CA PRO A 40 -17.19 16.45 10.36
C PRO A 40 -16.81 15.50 11.49
N THR A 41 -17.13 14.21 11.35
CA THR A 41 -16.77 13.12 12.27
C THR A 41 -15.47 12.40 11.90
N LEU A 42 -14.68 12.95 10.97
CA LEU A 42 -13.41 12.37 10.54
C LEU A 42 -12.40 12.37 11.68
N VAL A 43 -11.86 11.20 12.00
CA VAL A 43 -10.75 11.06 12.95
C VAL A 43 -9.45 11.37 12.21
N VAL A 44 -8.72 12.39 12.68
CA VAL A 44 -7.42 12.80 12.12
C VAL A 44 -6.30 12.33 13.03
N MET A 45 -5.34 11.60 12.47
CA MET A 45 -4.16 11.14 13.19
C MET A 45 -2.87 11.76 12.63
N PRO A 46 -1.89 12.10 13.48
CA PRO A 46 -0.56 12.48 13.02
C PRO A 46 0.16 11.26 12.41
N PRO A 47 1.09 11.48 11.46
CA PRO A 47 1.88 10.39 10.89
C PRO A 47 2.88 9.82 11.90
N ASP A 48 3.01 8.49 11.90
CA ASP A 48 4.01 7.74 12.68
C ASP A 48 4.99 7.02 11.72
N PHE A 49 5.98 7.77 11.24
CA PHE A 49 6.94 7.24 10.27
C PHE A 49 7.85 6.15 10.83
N ALA A 50 8.08 6.10 12.15
CA ALA A 50 8.87 5.04 12.76
C ALA A 50 8.14 3.70 12.62
N LYS A 51 6.84 3.68 12.97
CA LYS A 51 5.98 2.51 12.77
C LYS A 51 5.88 2.12 11.29
N TYR A 52 5.68 3.07 10.39
CA TYR A 52 5.53 2.77 8.96
C TYR A 52 6.79 2.15 8.36
N ARG A 53 7.98 2.64 8.75
CA ARG A 53 9.26 2.06 8.31
C ARG A 53 9.48 0.65 8.85
N ALA A 54 9.14 0.41 10.11
CA ALA A 54 9.26 -0.93 10.69
C ALA A 54 8.40 -1.94 9.93
N VAL A 55 7.11 -1.63 9.73
CA VAL A 55 6.19 -2.49 8.97
C VAL A 55 6.62 -2.67 7.52
N SER A 56 7.12 -1.61 6.87
CA SER A 56 7.69 -1.69 5.51
C SER A 56 8.88 -2.66 5.42
N ALA A 57 9.76 -2.65 6.44
CA ALA A 57 10.89 -3.58 6.50
C ALA A 57 10.45 -5.03 6.69
N ASP A 58 9.41 -5.28 7.50
CA ASP A 58 8.86 -6.64 7.68
C ASP A 58 8.30 -7.20 6.37
N ILE A 59 7.57 -6.37 5.60
CA ILE A 59 7.05 -6.75 4.28
C ILE A 59 8.19 -6.98 3.29
N ARG A 60 9.22 -6.12 3.32
CA ARG A 60 10.40 -6.25 2.46
C ARG A 60 11.13 -7.57 2.71
N ALA A 61 11.28 -7.98 3.98
CA ALA A 61 11.88 -9.26 4.32
C ALA A 61 11.14 -10.44 3.68
N ILE A 62 9.80 -10.40 3.63
CA ILE A 62 8.99 -11.40 2.94
C ILE A 62 9.26 -11.36 1.43
N PHE A 63 9.42 -10.18 0.82
CA PHE A 63 9.70 -10.06 -0.62
C PHE A 63 11.05 -10.67 -1.00
N ASP A 64 12.07 -10.42 -0.17
CA ASP A 64 13.44 -10.90 -0.39
C ASP A 64 13.52 -12.44 -0.33
N GLU A 65 12.51 -13.15 0.20
CA GLU A 65 12.42 -14.62 0.17
C GLU A 65 12.05 -15.18 -1.23
N PHE A 66 11.45 -14.38 -2.12
CA PHE A 66 10.98 -14.84 -3.44
C PHE A 66 11.92 -14.46 -4.59
N THR A 67 12.69 -13.38 -4.41
CA THR A 67 13.67 -12.92 -5.39
C THR A 67 14.65 -11.95 -4.74
N GLU A 68 15.90 -11.97 -5.18
CA GLU A 68 16.90 -10.95 -4.81
C GLU A 68 16.70 -9.64 -5.59
N LEU A 69 15.91 -9.68 -6.68
CA LEU A 69 15.65 -8.56 -7.57
C LEU A 69 14.44 -7.74 -7.09
N VAL A 70 14.59 -7.09 -5.93
CA VAL A 70 13.56 -6.23 -5.34
C VAL A 70 13.95 -4.75 -5.46
N GLU A 71 13.11 -3.97 -6.13
CA GLU A 71 13.27 -2.53 -6.31
C GLU A 71 12.15 -1.75 -5.61
N PRO A 72 12.38 -1.21 -4.40
CA PRO A 72 11.41 -0.37 -3.71
C PRO A 72 11.23 0.99 -4.39
N LEU A 73 9.98 1.45 -4.49
CA LEU A 73 9.61 2.77 -5.00
C LEU A 73 9.21 3.74 -3.87
N SER A 74 8.59 3.21 -2.82
CA SER A 74 8.17 3.93 -1.61
C SER A 74 8.20 2.99 -0.39
N LEU A 75 7.63 3.40 0.74
CA LEU A 75 7.47 2.51 1.91
C LEU A 75 6.50 1.35 1.64
N ASP A 76 5.53 1.55 0.75
CA ASP A 76 4.41 0.64 0.51
C ASP A 76 4.38 0.06 -0.91
N GLU A 77 5.39 0.35 -1.74
CA GLU A 77 5.47 -0.13 -3.12
C GLU A 77 6.88 -0.66 -3.45
N ALA A 78 6.93 -1.81 -4.12
CA ALA A 78 8.14 -2.38 -4.71
C ALA A 78 7.84 -3.14 -6.00
N PHE A 79 8.82 -3.19 -6.91
CA PHE A 79 8.83 -4.12 -8.03
C PHE A 79 9.67 -5.34 -7.67
N LEU A 80 9.19 -6.52 -8.05
CA LEU A 80 9.90 -7.79 -7.90
C LEU A 80 10.06 -8.41 -9.28
N ASP A 81 11.29 -8.72 -9.68
CA ASP A 81 11.54 -9.53 -10.87
C ASP A 81 11.59 -11.00 -10.48
N VAL A 82 10.59 -11.75 -10.94
CA VAL A 82 10.45 -13.20 -10.70
C VAL A 82 10.61 -14.01 -11.98
N SER A 83 11.17 -13.43 -13.05
CA SER A 83 11.27 -14.06 -14.36
C SER A 83 12.08 -15.37 -14.35
N ALA A 84 13.05 -15.47 -13.44
CA ALA A 84 13.89 -16.66 -13.25
C ALA A 84 13.46 -17.55 -12.07
N SER A 85 12.38 -17.20 -11.36
CA SER A 85 11.90 -18.00 -10.22
C SER A 85 11.30 -19.31 -10.69
N SER A 86 11.65 -20.40 -10.00
CA SER A 86 11.04 -21.72 -10.20
C SER A 86 9.88 -22.00 -9.24
N ASP A 87 9.65 -21.11 -8.27
CA ASP A 87 8.60 -21.24 -7.28
C ASP A 87 7.22 -21.28 -7.96
N PHE A 88 6.33 -22.11 -7.42
CA PHE A 88 4.99 -22.30 -7.98
C PHE A 88 5.00 -22.62 -9.50
N GLY A 89 6.04 -23.31 -9.98
CA GLY A 89 6.22 -23.63 -11.39
C GLY A 89 6.47 -22.40 -12.27
N GLY A 90 7.07 -21.35 -11.72
CA GLY A 90 7.33 -20.07 -12.41
C GLY A 90 6.09 -19.18 -12.56
N SER A 91 5.00 -19.48 -11.84
CA SER A 91 3.78 -18.69 -11.92
C SER A 91 3.87 -17.42 -11.05
N ALA A 92 4.14 -16.29 -11.68
CA ALA A 92 4.14 -14.99 -11.02
C ALA A 92 2.80 -14.65 -10.35
N THR A 93 1.67 -15.15 -10.88
CA THR A 93 0.34 -14.99 -10.25
C THR A 93 0.23 -15.76 -8.94
N LEU A 94 0.77 -16.99 -8.87
CA LEU A 94 0.75 -17.76 -7.62
C LEU A 94 1.74 -17.19 -6.60
N ILE A 95 2.90 -16.72 -7.05
CA ILE A 95 3.85 -15.96 -6.20
C ILE A 95 3.15 -14.72 -5.60
N ALA A 96 2.47 -13.92 -6.42
CA ALA A 96 1.74 -12.74 -5.95
C ALA A 96 0.65 -13.08 -4.91
N ARG A 97 -0.09 -14.18 -5.11
CA ARG A 97 -1.09 -14.66 -4.13
C ARG A 97 -0.44 -15.09 -2.82
N GLU A 98 0.67 -15.79 -2.90
CA GLU A 98 1.40 -16.24 -1.71
C GLU A 98 1.99 -15.05 -0.94
N LEU A 99 2.58 -14.08 -1.64
CA LEU A 99 3.04 -12.82 -1.05
C LEU A 99 1.93 -12.11 -0.27
N ARG A 100 0.76 -11.94 -0.90
CA ARG A 100 -0.42 -11.35 -0.24
C ARG A 100 -0.83 -12.12 1.01
N ARG A 101 -0.88 -13.46 0.93
CA ARG A 101 -1.23 -14.34 2.05
C ARG A 101 -0.23 -14.20 3.20
N ARG A 102 1.07 -14.28 2.93
CA ARG A 102 2.13 -14.19 3.96
C ARG A 102 2.16 -12.82 4.63
N VAL A 103 1.99 -11.74 3.87
CA VAL A 103 1.91 -10.39 4.46
C VAL A 103 0.68 -10.26 5.36
N ALA A 104 -0.48 -10.79 4.95
CA ALA A 104 -1.68 -10.81 5.78
C ALA A 104 -1.49 -11.61 7.09
N GLU A 105 -0.87 -12.79 7.02
CA GLU A 105 -0.68 -13.65 8.19
C GLU A 105 0.42 -13.19 9.14
N GLN A 106 1.55 -12.71 8.62
CA GLN A 106 2.72 -12.38 9.43
C GLN A 106 2.73 -10.93 9.90
N VAL A 107 2.28 -10.00 9.05
CA VAL A 107 2.31 -8.56 9.32
C VAL A 107 0.93 -8.05 9.77
N GLY A 108 -0.14 -8.77 9.45
CA GLY A 108 -1.51 -8.40 9.84
C GLY A 108 -2.12 -7.29 8.98
N ILE A 109 -1.61 -7.08 7.77
CA ILE A 109 -2.14 -6.09 6.81
C ILE A 109 -2.32 -6.71 5.42
N THR A 110 -3.20 -6.12 4.61
CA THR A 110 -3.43 -6.53 3.23
C THR A 110 -2.58 -5.72 2.26
N ILE A 111 -2.08 -6.36 1.21
CA ILE A 111 -1.46 -5.70 0.05
C ILE A 111 -2.20 -6.09 -1.24
N SER A 112 -2.02 -5.31 -2.30
CA SER A 112 -2.50 -5.66 -3.64
C SER A 112 -1.31 -5.83 -4.58
N ALA A 113 -1.43 -6.72 -5.56
CA ALA A 113 -0.33 -7.08 -6.45
C ALA A 113 -0.74 -7.00 -7.93
N GLY A 114 0.18 -6.50 -8.76
CA GLY A 114 0.04 -6.46 -10.21
C GLY A 114 1.15 -7.26 -10.87
N VAL A 115 0.77 -8.15 -11.79
CA VAL A 115 1.71 -8.99 -12.54
C VAL A 115 1.61 -8.64 -14.01
N ALA A 116 2.73 -8.28 -14.63
CA ALA A 116 2.78 -7.95 -16.05
C ALA A 116 4.20 -8.13 -16.64
N PRO A 117 4.37 -8.11 -17.97
CA PRO A 117 5.68 -8.25 -18.62
C PRO A 117 6.67 -7.09 -18.37
N ASN A 118 6.23 -5.99 -17.75
CA ASN A 118 7.09 -4.87 -17.40
C ASN A 118 6.52 -4.08 -16.20
N LYS A 119 7.38 -3.26 -15.59
CA LYS A 119 7.07 -2.46 -14.41
C LYS A 119 5.88 -1.51 -14.59
N PHE A 120 5.78 -0.84 -15.74
CA PHE A 120 4.71 0.13 -15.99
C PHE A 120 3.33 -0.55 -15.98
N LEU A 121 3.18 -1.64 -16.72
CA LEU A 121 1.93 -2.40 -16.74
C LEU A 121 1.67 -3.08 -15.39
N ALA A 122 2.70 -3.55 -14.68
CA ALA A 122 2.54 -4.14 -13.36
C ALA A 122 2.01 -3.12 -12.34
N LYS A 123 2.48 -1.86 -12.41
CA LYS A 123 1.96 -0.78 -11.57
C LYS A 123 0.50 -0.43 -11.89
N ILE A 124 0.12 -0.41 -13.16
CA ILE A 124 -1.30 -0.21 -13.53
C ILE A 124 -2.15 -1.39 -13.03
N ALA A 125 -1.66 -2.62 -13.19
CA ALA A 125 -2.38 -3.81 -12.75
C ALA A 125 -2.57 -3.85 -11.23
N SER A 126 -1.59 -3.38 -10.44
CA SER A 126 -1.69 -3.40 -8.97
C SER A 126 -2.75 -2.42 -8.42
N ASP A 127 -3.15 -1.42 -9.21
CA ASP A 127 -4.24 -0.49 -8.87
C ASP A 127 -5.63 -1.03 -9.26
N TRP A 128 -5.72 -1.99 -10.18
CA TRP A 128 -6.98 -2.37 -10.84
C TRP A 128 -8.00 -3.01 -9.89
N ASN A 129 -7.54 -3.87 -8.98
CA ASN A 129 -8.39 -4.63 -8.05
C ASN A 129 -8.16 -4.24 -6.58
N LYS A 130 -7.71 -3.02 -6.29
CA LYS A 130 -7.60 -2.55 -4.89
C LYS A 130 -8.99 -2.41 -4.24
N PRO A 131 -9.13 -2.70 -2.92
CA PRO A 131 -8.14 -3.29 -2.00
C PRO A 131 -8.02 -4.81 -2.10
N ASP A 132 -6.88 -5.33 -1.62
CA ASP A 132 -6.65 -6.76 -1.42
C ASP A 132 -6.92 -7.60 -2.68
N GLY A 133 -6.46 -7.08 -3.82
CA GLY A 133 -6.52 -7.71 -5.16
C GLY A 133 -5.20 -8.29 -5.63
#